data_AF-A0A1N6GWJ9-F1
#
_entry.id   AF-A0A1N6GWJ9-F1
#
_cell.length_a   1.000
_cell.length_b   1.000
_cell.length_c   1.000
_cell.angle_alpha   90.00
_cell.angle_beta   90.00
_cell.angle_gamma   90.00
#
_symmetry.space_group_name_H-M   'P 1'
#
loop_
_entity.id
_entity.type
_entity.pdbx_description
1 polymer ?
#
loop_
_entity_poly.entity_id
_entity_poly.type
_entity_poly.pdbx_seq_one_letter_code
_entity_poly.pdbx_strand_id
1 'polypeptide(L)'
;MQTTFVRNAKQQHVAWVNPLDTQAQLDMGAGASVRPFSSSQIKAWQLNRLNEVCNYAQENGGFYAKHFQAIDVAFTSREEFANLPRTTADDIREAPLEFLCTSQDDIARVVTLTTSGSTGKPKRLFFTQDELDETTEFYNHGMQCLVDAGDTVLALLPAPKPDSVGALLADGLHLLGATPILHQDPDDVVTSLTMFKEHAPDCVVGTAAHVLALIKLWEHDGKTESPVKSVLLCWDASSSAIRNFIEKTWDCRVHTHWGMTETGLGGAVNCPYSNGMHLRETNIYVEITDPETGSLLPDGERGEIVVTTLSRKGMPLIRYRTGDESHIMTNACPCDSPLRRLSPNIRRIAKSKDTPYWFQYITPTAIDGQLLSIPNFLAQQAQYRVAPNTLEVTVDMSGDSSQHLSSIKELLCNFVSPLHIAPDVLCLPGRNDGKISIGFAKRKICVE
;
A
#
# COMPACT_ATOMS: atom_id res chain seq x y z
N MET A 1 -0.69 2.28 -34.99
CA MET A 1 -1.03 0.85 -35.01
C MET A 1 -1.27 0.40 -33.57
N GLN A 2 -2.49 0.63 -33.09
CA GLN A 2 -2.99 0.16 -31.78
C GLN A 2 -4.03 -0.90 -32.09
N THR A 3 -3.62 -2.16 -32.07
CA THR A 3 -4.50 -3.33 -32.08
C THR A 3 -3.58 -4.51 -31.82
N THR A 4 -3.73 -5.17 -30.67
CA THR A 4 -3.98 -6.62 -30.52
C THR A 4 -3.64 -7.05 -29.09
N PHE A 5 -4.56 -6.83 -28.15
CA PHE A 5 -4.72 -7.67 -26.95
C PHE A 5 -6.23 -7.78 -26.65
N VAL A 6 -6.94 -8.40 -27.60
CA VAL A 6 -8.24 -9.02 -27.35
C VAL A 6 -8.09 -10.46 -27.81
N ARG A 7 -7.43 -11.28 -27.00
CA ARG A 7 -7.49 -12.74 -27.15
C ARG A 7 -8.38 -13.29 -26.06
N ASN A 8 -9.60 -13.65 -26.47
CA ASN A 8 -10.52 -14.57 -25.81
C ASN A 8 -10.78 -14.36 -24.31
N ALA A 9 -11.25 -13.16 -23.95
CA ALA A 9 -12.22 -13.07 -22.85
C ALA A 9 -13.56 -13.63 -23.35
N LYS A 10 -13.68 -14.96 -23.43
CA LYS A 10 -15.01 -15.57 -23.49
C LYS A 10 -15.76 -15.05 -22.27
N GLN A 11 -16.87 -14.38 -22.55
CA GLN A 11 -17.94 -13.99 -21.65
C GLN A 11 -18.12 -14.98 -20.48
N GLN A 12 -17.34 -14.78 -19.43
CA GLN A 12 -17.85 -14.91 -18.09
C GLN A 12 -18.02 -13.46 -17.66
N HIS A 13 -19.29 -13.03 -17.58
CA HIS A 13 -19.62 -12.00 -16.61
C HIS A 13 -19.13 -12.54 -15.28
N VAL A 14 -17.89 -12.21 -14.90
CA VAL A 14 -17.51 -12.24 -13.50
C VAL A 14 -18.48 -11.24 -12.89
N ALA A 15 -19.53 -11.75 -12.25
CA ALA A 15 -20.42 -10.94 -11.45
C ALA A 15 -19.49 -10.19 -10.52
N TRP A 16 -19.35 -8.88 -10.74
CA TRP A 16 -18.38 -8.08 -10.01
C TRP A 16 -18.63 -8.33 -8.54
N VAL A 17 -17.63 -8.96 -7.93
CA VAL A 17 -17.59 -9.24 -6.51
C VAL A 17 -17.63 -7.86 -5.87
N ASN A 18 -18.80 -7.53 -5.36
CA ASN A 18 -19.05 -6.24 -4.78
C ASN A 18 -18.05 -6.10 -3.62
N PRO A 19 -17.10 -5.15 -3.68
CA PRO A 19 -16.11 -4.95 -2.62
C PRO A 19 -16.73 -4.52 -1.28
N LEU A 20 -18.05 -4.32 -1.26
CA LEU A 20 -18.81 -4.12 -0.03
C LEU A 20 -19.00 -5.50 0.62
N ASP A 21 -18.49 -5.69 1.84
CA ASP A 21 -18.74 -6.90 2.61
C ASP A 21 -20.25 -7.21 2.70
N THR A 22 -20.59 -8.49 2.86
CA THR A 22 -21.98 -8.97 2.85
C THR A 22 -22.86 -8.19 3.82
N GLN A 23 -22.33 -7.78 4.98
CA GLN A 23 -23.07 -7.02 5.98
C GLN A 23 -23.42 -5.62 5.48
N ALA A 24 -22.49 -4.88 4.90
CA ALA A 24 -22.76 -3.57 4.32
C ALA A 24 -23.80 -3.65 3.19
N GLN A 25 -23.80 -4.74 2.41
CA GLN A 25 -24.83 -4.95 1.40
C GLN A 25 -26.23 -5.13 2.00
N LEU A 26 -26.33 -5.88 3.11
CA LEU A 26 -27.57 -6.05 3.86
C LEU A 26 -28.04 -4.73 4.47
N ASP A 27 -27.15 -3.98 5.11
CA ASP A 27 -27.45 -2.68 5.71
C ASP A 27 -27.97 -1.67 4.69
N MET A 28 -27.44 -1.71 3.46
CA MET A 28 -27.89 -0.85 2.36
C MET A 28 -29.16 -1.36 1.65
N GLY A 29 -29.80 -2.40 2.19
CA GLY A 29 -31.12 -2.88 1.78
C GLY A 29 -31.14 -3.70 0.50
N ALA A 30 -30.06 -4.45 0.21
CA ALA A 30 -30.05 -5.35 -0.95
C ALA A 30 -31.10 -6.47 -0.79
N GLY A 31 -32.14 -6.45 -1.64
CA GLY A 31 -32.83 -7.67 -2.06
C GLY A 31 -31.91 -8.48 -2.99
N ALA A 32 -32.18 -9.78 -3.15
CA ALA A 32 -31.32 -10.78 -3.81
C ALA A 32 -30.90 -10.53 -5.29
N SER A 33 -31.10 -9.33 -5.86
CA SER A 33 -30.61 -8.95 -7.18
C SER A 33 -29.41 -8.01 -7.10
N VAL A 34 -28.24 -8.52 -7.53
CA VAL A 34 -26.95 -7.83 -7.68
C VAL A 34 -27.11 -6.60 -8.57
N ARG A 35 -27.28 -5.42 -7.98
CA ARG A 35 -27.03 -4.11 -8.62
C ARG A 35 -25.94 -3.40 -7.83
N PRO A 36 -25.01 -2.67 -8.48
CA PRO A 36 -24.11 -1.80 -7.73
C PRO A 36 -24.92 -0.73 -6.99
N PHE A 37 -24.60 -0.50 -5.72
CA PHE A 37 -25.20 0.56 -4.92
C PHE A 37 -24.87 1.93 -5.53
N SER A 38 -25.81 2.88 -5.44
CA SER A 38 -25.54 4.24 -5.88
C SER A 38 -24.50 4.92 -4.98
N SER A 39 -23.75 5.88 -5.54
CA SER A 39 -22.83 6.72 -4.75
C SER A 39 -23.55 7.38 -3.56
N SER A 40 -24.81 7.78 -3.71
CA SER A 40 -25.63 8.34 -2.62
C SER A 40 -25.91 7.34 -1.50
N GLN A 41 -26.17 6.07 -1.81
CA GLN A 41 -26.41 5.02 -0.80
C GLN A 41 -25.15 4.76 0.02
N ILE A 42 -24.00 4.58 -0.66
CA ILE A 42 -22.71 4.42 0.00
C ILE A 42 -22.41 5.66 0.86
N LYS A 43 -22.72 6.86 0.35
CA LYS A 43 -22.46 8.09 1.08
C LYS A 43 -23.23 8.19 2.39
N ALA A 44 -24.51 7.85 2.35
CA ALA A 44 -25.39 7.83 3.50
C ALA A 44 -24.99 6.74 4.51
N TRP A 45 -24.70 5.53 4.02
CA TRP A 45 -24.24 4.43 4.87
C TRP A 45 -22.93 4.78 5.60
N GLN A 46 -21.95 5.34 4.88
CA GLN A 46 -20.69 5.79 5.48
C GLN A 46 -20.92 6.87 6.54
N LEU A 47 -21.83 7.84 6.32
CA LEU A 47 -22.13 8.87 7.32
C LEU A 47 -22.76 8.26 8.59
N ASN A 48 -23.66 7.31 8.45
CA ASN A 48 -24.20 6.58 9.60
C ASN A 48 -23.06 5.86 10.36
N ARG A 49 -22.21 5.14 9.63
CA ARG A 49 -21.10 4.39 10.23
C ARG A 49 -20.06 5.28 10.90
N LEU A 50 -19.84 6.49 10.39
CA LEU A 50 -19.00 7.52 11.03
C LEU A 50 -19.59 7.95 12.38
N ASN A 51 -20.90 8.19 12.46
CA ASN A 51 -21.57 8.48 13.72
C ASN A 51 -21.45 7.31 14.71
N GLU A 52 -21.69 6.08 14.26
CA GLU A 52 -21.59 4.88 15.09
C GLU A 52 -20.19 4.70 15.68
N VAL A 53 -19.14 4.81 14.85
CA VAL A 53 -17.76 4.61 15.33
C VAL A 53 -17.30 5.75 16.24
N CYS A 54 -17.70 7.00 15.97
CA CYS A 54 -17.38 8.12 16.83
C CYS A 54 -18.08 8.01 18.19
N ASN A 55 -19.36 7.63 18.23
CA ASN A 55 -20.10 7.42 19.47
C ASN A 55 -19.48 6.28 20.28
N TYR A 56 -19.23 5.15 19.62
CA TYR A 56 -18.57 4.01 20.25
C TYR A 56 -17.20 4.37 20.84
N ALA A 57 -16.37 5.10 20.11
CA ALA A 57 -15.06 5.52 20.57
C ALA A 57 -15.11 6.57 21.69
N GLN A 58 -16.11 7.46 21.68
CA GLN A 58 -16.35 8.44 22.75
C GLN A 58 -16.80 7.77 24.05
N GLU A 59 -17.65 6.74 23.96
CA GLU A 59 -18.17 6.00 25.12
C GLU A 59 -17.14 5.03 25.73
N ASN A 60 -16.33 4.38 24.90
CA ASN A 60 -15.50 3.25 25.31
C ASN A 60 -13.99 3.53 25.26
N GLY A 61 -13.54 4.53 24.50
CA GLY A 61 -12.12 4.81 24.27
C GLY A 61 -11.57 5.92 25.16
N GLY A 62 -10.47 5.67 25.87
CA GLY A 62 -9.85 6.67 26.76
C GLY A 62 -9.37 7.94 26.04
N PHE A 63 -8.83 7.81 24.83
CA PHE A 63 -8.34 8.92 24.02
C PHE A 63 -9.51 9.72 23.43
N TYR A 64 -10.44 9.07 22.74
CA TYR A 64 -11.54 9.74 22.05
C TYR A 64 -12.60 10.29 23.01
N ALA A 65 -12.84 9.66 24.18
CA ALA A 65 -13.67 10.25 25.23
C ALA A 65 -13.17 11.65 25.65
N LYS A 66 -11.85 11.82 25.81
CA LYS A 66 -11.23 13.11 26.12
C LYS A 66 -11.29 14.07 24.93
N HIS A 67 -10.95 13.59 23.73
CA HIS A 67 -10.87 14.44 22.54
C HIS A 67 -12.24 14.92 22.06
N PHE A 68 -13.30 14.14 22.31
CA PHE A 68 -14.66 14.45 21.91
C PHE A 68 -15.53 14.94 23.08
N GLN A 69 -14.95 15.24 24.26
CA GLN A 69 -15.72 15.62 25.45
C GLN A 69 -16.70 16.81 25.21
N ALA A 70 -16.33 17.75 24.35
CA ALA A 70 -17.14 18.92 24.01
C ALA A 70 -17.78 18.83 22.61
N ILE A 71 -17.82 17.64 22.02
CA ILE A 71 -18.31 17.40 20.67
C ILE A 71 -19.56 16.54 20.74
N ASP A 72 -20.63 17.02 20.12
CA ASP A 72 -21.87 16.25 19.93
C ASP A 72 -21.72 15.38 18.68
N VAL A 73 -21.77 14.05 18.87
CA VAL A 73 -21.56 13.07 17.79
C VAL A 73 -22.90 12.72 17.15
N ALA A 74 -23.38 13.65 16.33
CA ALA A 74 -24.61 13.53 15.56
C ALA A 74 -24.49 14.27 14.21
N PHE A 75 -23.51 13.86 13.41
CA PHE A 75 -23.22 14.49 12.11
C PHE A 75 -24.31 14.21 11.09
N THR A 76 -24.79 15.27 10.46
CA THR A 76 -25.76 15.24 9.35
C THR A 76 -25.09 15.34 7.98
N SER A 77 -23.79 15.66 7.96
CA SER A 77 -22.98 15.79 6.76
C SER A 77 -21.52 15.38 6.99
N ARG A 78 -20.79 15.16 5.89
CA ARG A 78 -19.36 14.82 5.96
C ARG A 78 -18.49 16.03 6.28
N GLU A 79 -18.98 17.20 5.92
CA GLU A 79 -18.39 18.49 6.18
C GLU A 79 -18.39 18.79 7.69
N GLU A 80 -19.48 18.44 8.39
CA GLU A 80 -19.53 18.48 9.85
C GLU A 80 -18.52 17.52 10.49
N PHE A 81 -18.48 16.27 10.02
CA PHE A 81 -17.49 15.29 10.46
C PHE A 81 -16.05 15.78 10.21
N ALA A 82 -15.81 16.47 9.09
CA ALA A 82 -14.52 17.03 8.73
C ALA A 82 -14.06 18.20 9.62
N ASN A 83 -14.87 18.65 10.60
CA ASN A 83 -14.45 19.60 11.63
C ASN A 83 -13.84 18.92 12.86
N LEU A 84 -13.93 17.60 12.97
CA LEU A 84 -13.31 16.87 14.09
C LEU A 84 -11.78 17.01 14.08
N PRO A 85 -11.14 17.06 15.26
CA PRO A 85 -9.69 17.06 15.35
C PRO A 85 -9.10 15.80 14.70
N ARG A 86 -7.96 15.97 14.03
CA ARG A 86 -7.24 14.86 13.39
C ARG A 86 -6.38 14.13 14.40
N THR A 87 -6.32 12.81 14.28
CA THR A 87 -5.42 11.95 15.07
C THR A 87 -4.09 11.76 14.32
N THR A 88 -2.97 11.69 15.03
CA THR A 88 -1.64 11.54 14.45
C THR A 88 -0.94 10.26 14.88
N ALA A 89 0.12 9.90 14.16
CA ALA A 89 0.99 8.80 14.55
C ALA A 89 1.72 9.06 15.88
N ASP A 90 1.87 10.31 16.30
CA ASP A 90 2.55 10.66 17.56
C ASP A 90 1.59 10.50 18.75
N ASP A 91 0.30 10.81 18.58
CA ASP A 91 -0.73 10.53 19.59
C ASP A 91 -0.76 9.03 19.97
N ILE A 92 -0.71 8.15 18.96
CA ILE A 92 -0.65 6.69 19.16
C ILE A 92 0.65 6.27 19.85
N ARG A 93 1.79 6.91 19.56
CA ARG A 93 3.08 6.57 20.22
C ARG A 93 3.06 6.95 21.70
N GLU A 94 2.45 8.09 22.03
CA GLU A 94 2.44 8.58 23.39
C GLU A 94 1.56 7.74 24.31
N ALA A 95 0.36 7.37 23.83
CA ALA A 95 -0.65 6.69 24.65
C ALA A 95 -1.39 5.56 23.90
N PRO A 96 -0.69 4.51 23.40
CA PRO A 96 -1.29 3.51 22.51
C PRO A 96 -2.47 2.75 23.15
N LEU A 97 -2.42 2.52 24.47
CA LEU A 97 -3.49 1.83 25.20
C LEU A 97 -4.72 2.71 25.43
N GLU A 98 -4.59 4.04 25.40
CA GLU A 98 -5.76 4.94 25.52
C GLU A 98 -6.65 4.89 24.27
N PHE A 99 -6.13 4.40 23.14
CA PHE A 99 -6.92 4.20 21.91
C PHE A 99 -7.76 2.92 21.92
N LEU A 100 -7.56 2.03 22.90
CA LEU A 100 -8.38 0.82 23.00
C LEU A 100 -9.81 1.20 23.40
N CYS A 101 -10.78 0.64 22.69
CA CYS A 101 -12.22 0.75 22.99
C CYS A 101 -12.80 -0.59 23.49
N THR A 102 -11.95 -1.59 23.73
CA THR A 102 -12.30 -2.92 24.23
C THR A 102 -11.29 -3.37 25.30
N SER A 103 -11.54 -4.50 25.97
CA SER A 103 -10.58 -5.06 26.92
C SER A 103 -9.28 -5.48 26.22
N GLN A 104 -8.15 -5.36 26.91
CA GLN A 104 -6.89 -5.93 26.39
C GLN A 104 -6.98 -7.44 26.17
N ASP A 105 -7.86 -8.14 26.89
CA ASP A 105 -8.08 -9.57 26.74
C ASP A 105 -8.77 -9.94 25.40
N ASP A 106 -9.43 -8.98 24.74
CA ASP A 106 -10.08 -9.19 23.43
C ASP A 106 -9.10 -9.00 22.26
N ILE A 107 -7.85 -8.60 22.56
CA ILE A 107 -6.84 -8.32 21.53
C ILE A 107 -6.10 -9.61 21.15
N ALA A 108 -6.32 -10.06 19.92
CA ALA A 108 -5.65 -11.21 19.35
C ALA A 108 -4.21 -10.88 18.89
N ARG A 109 -3.98 -9.68 18.36
CA ARG A 109 -2.69 -9.31 17.74
C ARG A 109 -2.26 -7.90 18.06
N VAL A 110 -0.98 -7.74 18.41
CA VAL A 110 -0.29 -6.44 18.53
C VAL A 110 0.78 -6.31 17.46
N VAL A 111 0.70 -5.24 16.67
CA VAL A 111 1.73 -4.87 15.69
C VAL A 111 2.51 -3.68 16.22
N THR A 112 3.81 -3.88 16.45
CA THR A 112 4.73 -2.85 16.95
C THR A 112 5.56 -2.34 15.78
N LEU A 113 5.40 -1.06 15.45
CA LEU A 113 6.14 -0.37 14.40
C LEU A 113 7.24 0.49 15.03
N THR A 114 8.49 0.08 14.83
CA THR A 114 9.69 0.81 15.23
C THR A 114 10.16 1.71 14.09
N THR A 115 10.47 2.96 14.39
CA THR A 115 11.11 3.87 13.42
C THR A 115 12.61 3.70 13.51
N SER A 116 13.26 3.40 12.38
CA SER A 116 14.72 3.40 12.26
C SER A 116 15.24 4.81 12.59
N GLY A 117 15.97 4.95 13.70
CA GLY A 117 16.71 6.18 14.03
C GLY A 117 16.14 7.06 15.14
N SER A 118 15.02 6.74 15.76
CA SER A 118 14.55 7.48 16.95
C SER A 118 14.55 6.60 18.19
N THR A 119 15.15 7.06 19.29
CA THR A 119 15.01 6.50 20.65
C THR A 119 13.59 6.64 21.23
N GLY A 120 12.63 7.11 20.42
CA GLY A 120 11.24 7.34 20.80
C GLY A 120 10.42 6.06 20.98
N LYS A 121 9.27 6.21 21.64
CA LYS A 121 8.31 5.13 21.87
C LYS A 121 7.83 4.55 20.54
N PRO A 122 7.76 3.22 20.38
CA PRO A 122 7.25 2.61 19.16
C PRO A 122 5.74 2.83 19.03
N LYS A 123 5.24 2.88 17.80
CA LYS A 123 3.80 2.95 17.54
C LYS A 123 3.22 1.54 17.62
N ARG A 124 2.22 1.32 18.48
CA ARG A 124 1.57 0.01 18.64
C ARG A 124 0.12 0.08 18.16
N LEU A 125 -0.27 -0.92 17.38
CA LEU A 125 -1.63 -1.10 16.87
C LEU A 125 -2.14 -2.46 17.34
N PHE A 126 -3.40 -2.51 17.75
CA PHE A 126 -4.03 -3.66 18.38
C PHE A 126 -5.19 -4.13 17.52
N PHE A 127 -5.32 -5.44 17.31
CA PHE A 127 -6.36 -6.05 16.47
C PHE A 127 -7.07 -7.14 17.26
N THR A 128 -8.39 -7.13 17.22
CA THR A 128 -9.24 -8.25 17.68
C THR A 128 -9.23 -9.37 16.65
N GLN A 129 -9.72 -10.56 17.01
CA GLN A 129 -9.84 -11.65 16.04
C GLN A 129 -10.77 -11.28 14.88
N ASP A 130 -11.93 -10.71 15.16
CA ASP A 130 -12.89 -10.27 14.12
C ASP A 130 -12.26 -9.30 13.11
N GLU A 131 -11.38 -8.39 13.55
CA GLU A 131 -10.67 -7.46 12.66
C GLU A 131 -9.63 -8.16 11.75
N LEU A 132 -9.03 -9.25 12.23
CA LEU A 132 -8.13 -10.09 11.44
C LEU A 132 -8.91 -10.90 10.42
N ASP A 133 -10.05 -11.46 10.82
CA ASP A 133 -10.95 -12.22 9.94
C ASP A 133 -11.51 -11.32 8.82
N GLU A 134 -11.94 -10.09 9.15
CA GLU A 134 -12.32 -9.07 8.16
C GLU A 134 -11.18 -8.75 7.18
N THR A 135 -9.92 -8.81 7.62
CA THR A 135 -8.76 -8.58 6.76
C THR A 135 -8.54 -9.76 5.81
N THR A 136 -8.68 -10.99 6.31
CA THR A 136 -8.64 -12.22 5.50
C THR A 136 -9.73 -12.24 4.44
N GLU A 137 -10.96 -11.85 4.79
CA GLU A 137 -12.05 -11.71 3.83
C GLU A 137 -11.73 -10.66 2.77
N PHE A 138 -11.20 -9.49 3.17
CA PHE A 138 -10.80 -8.48 2.21
C PHE A 138 -9.75 -8.99 1.21
N TYR A 139 -8.75 -9.75 1.68
CA TYR A 139 -7.77 -10.36 0.78
C TYR A 139 -8.37 -11.40 -0.14
N ASN A 140 -9.28 -12.26 0.33
CA ASN A 140 -10.01 -13.19 -0.53
C ASN A 140 -10.72 -12.42 -1.67
N HIS A 141 -11.57 -11.43 -1.34
CA HIS A 141 -12.31 -10.67 -2.35
C HIS A 141 -11.40 -9.86 -3.27
N GLY A 142 -10.36 -9.22 -2.73
CA GLY A 142 -9.41 -8.42 -3.51
C GLY A 142 -8.60 -9.26 -4.50
N MET A 143 -8.17 -10.46 -4.09
CA MET A 143 -7.35 -11.35 -4.92
C MET A 143 -8.14 -12.02 -6.04
N GLN A 144 -9.47 -12.12 -5.97
CA GLN A 144 -10.33 -12.63 -7.05
C GLN A 144 -10.23 -11.81 -8.35
N CYS A 145 -9.73 -10.58 -8.30
CA CYS A 145 -9.46 -9.79 -9.51
C CYS A 145 -8.13 -10.16 -10.20
N LEU A 146 -7.28 -10.97 -9.54
CA LEU A 146 -5.90 -11.25 -9.91
C LEU A 146 -5.61 -12.75 -10.08
N VAL A 147 -6.34 -13.60 -9.37
CA VAL A 147 -6.05 -15.02 -9.15
C VAL A 147 -7.34 -15.82 -9.26
N ASP A 148 -7.28 -16.96 -9.94
CA ASP A 148 -8.38 -17.92 -10.05
C ASP A 148 -8.20 -19.09 -9.04
N ALA A 149 -9.29 -19.83 -8.77
CA ALA A 149 -9.19 -21.06 -8.00
C ALA A 149 -8.27 -22.07 -8.70
N GLY A 150 -7.34 -22.66 -7.96
CA GLY A 150 -6.31 -23.57 -8.48
C GLY A 150 -4.99 -22.89 -8.90
N ASP A 151 -4.94 -21.56 -9.01
CA ASP A 151 -3.69 -20.86 -9.28
C ASP A 151 -2.71 -20.95 -8.09
N THR A 152 -1.42 -20.88 -8.38
CA THR A 152 -0.35 -20.80 -7.38
C THR A 152 0.14 -19.36 -7.22
N VAL A 153 0.26 -18.89 -5.99
CA VAL A 153 0.64 -17.51 -5.67
C VAL A 153 1.93 -17.48 -4.86
N LEU A 154 2.99 -16.89 -5.41
CA LEU A 154 4.22 -16.63 -4.64
C LEU A 154 4.09 -15.32 -3.88
N ALA A 155 4.00 -15.41 -2.55
CA ALA A 155 3.90 -14.25 -1.67
C ALA A 155 5.30 -13.88 -1.13
N LEU A 156 5.88 -12.84 -1.73
CA LEU A 156 7.10 -12.17 -1.26
C LEU A 156 6.74 -11.14 -0.18
N LEU A 157 6.07 -11.63 0.87
CA LEU A 157 5.62 -10.87 2.03
C LEU A 157 6.05 -11.60 3.31
N PRO A 158 6.40 -10.87 4.38
CA PRO A 158 6.84 -11.51 5.62
C PRO A 158 5.67 -12.29 6.24
N ALA A 159 5.91 -13.58 6.51
CA ALA A 159 4.98 -14.46 7.18
C ALA A 159 5.58 -15.19 8.41
N PRO A 160 6.23 -14.49 9.37
CA PRO A 160 7.00 -15.13 10.42
C PRO A 160 6.15 -15.85 11.48
N LYS A 161 4.84 -15.56 11.56
CA LYS A 161 3.89 -16.04 12.57
C LYS A 161 2.46 -16.02 11.99
N PRO A 162 1.51 -16.75 12.62
CA PRO A 162 0.08 -16.52 12.38
C PRO A 162 -0.29 -15.03 12.46
N ASP A 163 -1.33 -14.64 11.73
CA ASP A 163 -1.88 -13.27 11.68
C ASP A 163 -0.88 -12.19 11.24
N SER A 164 0.22 -12.60 10.61
CA SER A 164 1.08 -11.70 9.86
C SER A 164 0.45 -11.38 8.51
N VAL A 165 0.89 -10.29 7.86
CA VAL A 165 0.36 -9.87 6.56
C VAL A 165 0.41 -10.98 5.51
N GLY A 166 1.52 -11.72 5.43
CA GLY A 166 1.64 -12.85 4.51
C GLY A 166 0.76 -14.03 4.90
N ALA A 167 0.59 -14.31 6.20
CA ALA A 167 -0.29 -15.38 6.68
C ALA A 167 -1.77 -15.08 6.38
N LEU A 168 -2.24 -13.87 6.69
CA LEU A 168 -3.62 -13.45 6.39
C LEU A 168 -3.91 -13.47 4.88
N LEU A 169 -2.94 -13.08 4.05
CA LEU A 169 -3.06 -13.22 2.59
C LEU A 169 -3.19 -14.70 2.18
N ALA A 170 -2.37 -15.59 2.76
CA ALA A 170 -2.47 -17.01 2.49
C ALA A 170 -3.83 -17.58 2.89
N ASP A 171 -4.36 -17.20 4.05
CA ASP A 171 -5.69 -17.62 4.50
C ASP A 171 -6.78 -17.15 3.52
N GLY A 172 -6.70 -15.90 3.06
CA GLY A 172 -7.62 -15.36 2.05
C GLY A 172 -7.53 -16.11 0.72
N LEU A 173 -6.33 -16.50 0.29
CA LEU A 173 -6.10 -17.28 -0.93
C LEU A 173 -6.59 -18.73 -0.80
N HIS A 174 -6.46 -19.34 0.38
CA HIS A 174 -7.04 -20.67 0.64
C HIS A 174 -8.57 -20.64 0.53
N LEU A 175 -9.23 -19.58 1.03
CA LEU A 175 -10.68 -19.41 0.88
C LEU A 175 -11.10 -19.28 -0.60
N LEU A 176 -10.25 -18.68 -1.44
CA LEU A 176 -10.44 -18.58 -2.88
C LEU A 176 -10.24 -19.95 -3.58
N GLY A 177 -9.50 -20.87 -2.96
CA GLY A 177 -9.09 -22.14 -3.55
C GLY A 177 -7.77 -22.05 -4.33
N ALA A 178 -6.99 -21.00 -4.11
CA ALA A 178 -5.63 -20.85 -4.64
C ALA A 178 -4.58 -21.43 -3.67
N THR A 179 -3.37 -21.69 -4.16
CA THR A 179 -2.25 -22.24 -3.38
C THR A 179 -1.21 -21.16 -3.09
N PRO A 180 -1.14 -20.62 -1.85
CA PRO A 180 -0.11 -19.66 -1.47
C PRO A 180 1.22 -20.35 -1.18
N ILE A 181 2.30 -19.79 -1.71
CA ILE A 181 3.68 -20.15 -1.40
C ILE A 181 4.29 -18.99 -0.61
N LEU A 182 4.56 -19.22 0.67
CA LEU A 182 5.02 -18.19 1.60
C LEU A 182 6.54 -18.13 1.68
N HIS A 183 7.10 -16.93 1.50
CA HIS A 183 8.52 -16.69 1.68
C HIS A 183 8.82 -16.20 3.12
N GLN A 184 9.69 -16.91 3.84
CA GLN A 184 10.01 -16.57 5.24
C GLN A 184 10.86 -15.29 5.36
N ASP A 185 11.84 -15.12 4.48
CA ASP A 185 12.72 -13.94 4.43
C ASP A 185 12.77 -13.37 3.00
N PRO A 186 11.77 -12.62 2.54
CA PRO A 186 11.70 -12.23 1.13
C PRO A 186 12.89 -11.37 0.64
N ASP A 187 13.66 -10.76 1.54
CA ASP A 187 14.89 -10.07 1.18
C ASP A 187 15.95 -11.03 0.63
N ASP A 188 15.84 -12.35 0.86
CA ASP A 188 16.60 -13.39 0.18
C ASP A 188 16.00 -13.69 -1.20
N VAL A 189 16.45 -12.89 -2.18
CA VAL A 189 15.95 -12.96 -3.56
C VAL A 189 16.47 -14.18 -4.32
N VAL A 190 17.53 -14.82 -3.86
CA VAL A 190 18.01 -16.10 -4.42
C VAL A 190 17.08 -17.24 -4.02
N THR A 191 16.63 -17.26 -2.76
CA THR A 191 15.58 -18.20 -2.32
C THR A 191 14.27 -17.90 -3.05
N SER A 192 13.92 -16.62 -3.25
CA SER A 192 12.75 -16.23 -4.04
C SER A 192 12.79 -16.80 -5.47
N LEU A 193 13.94 -16.71 -6.15
CA LEU A 193 14.14 -17.31 -7.48
C LEU A 193 14.03 -18.84 -7.46
N THR A 194 14.53 -19.48 -6.42
CA THR A 194 14.46 -20.94 -6.26
C THR A 194 13.00 -21.40 -6.14
N MET A 195 12.24 -20.75 -5.25
CA MET A 195 10.80 -21.02 -5.08
C MET A 195 10.02 -20.73 -6.37
N PHE A 196 10.36 -19.66 -7.09
CA PHE A 196 9.75 -19.33 -8.37
C PHE A 196 9.95 -20.44 -9.42
N LYS A 197 11.16 -21.01 -9.50
CA LYS A 197 11.47 -22.14 -10.40
C LYS A 197 10.75 -23.43 -10.02
N GLU A 198 10.67 -23.72 -8.72
CA GLU A 198 10.09 -24.96 -8.21
C GLU A 198 8.57 -24.99 -8.35
N HIS A 199 7.91 -23.86 -8.11
CA HIS A 199 6.45 -23.78 -8.06
C HIS A 199 5.80 -23.20 -9.31
N ALA A 200 6.56 -22.53 -10.19
CA ALA A 200 6.06 -21.90 -11.41
C ALA A 200 4.75 -21.11 -11.18
N PRO A 201 4.76 -20.08 -10.31
CA PRO A 201 3.54 -19.43 -9.84
C PRO A 201 2.81 -18.66 -10.95
N ASP A 202 1.47 -18.67 -10.89
CA ASP A 202 0.59 -17.88 -11.76
C ASP A 202 0.53 -16.41 -11.32
N CYS A 203 0.74 -16.14 -10.02
CA CYS A 203 0.73 -14.79 -9.46
C CYS A 203 1.91 -14.54 -8.53
N VAL A 204 2.46 -13.32 -8.55
CA VAL A 204 3.47 -12.87 -7.58
C VAL A 204 2.95 -11.66 -6.81
N VAL A 205 2.99 -11.73 -5.49
CA VAL A 205 2.63 -10.62 -4.59
C VAL A 205 3.88 -10.14 -3.87
N GLY A 206 4.19 -8.84 -3.93
CA GLY A 206 5.37 -8.30 -3.26
C GLY A 206 5.54 -6.80 -3.42
N THR A 207 6.67 -6.27 -2.93
CA THR A 207 7.03 -4.87 -3.21
C THR A 207 7.61 -4.73 -4.61
N ALA A 208 7.58 -3.52 -5.16
CA ALA A 208 8.19 -3.22 -6.46
C ALA A 208 9.62 -3.74 -6.57
N ALA A 209 10.44 -3.52 -5.54
CA ALA A 209 11.84 -3.92 -5.59
C ALA A 209 12.05 -5.44 -5.47
N HIS A 210 11.26 -6.16 -4.66
CA HIS A 210 11.32 -7.63 -4.61
C HIS A 210 10.96 -8.26 -5.96
N VAL A 211 9.89 -7.78 -6.60
CA VAL A 211 9.46 -8.27 -7.91
C VAL A 211 10.50 -7.94 -8.98
N LEU A 212 11.06 -6.72 -8.97
CA LEU A 212 12.13 -6.34 -9.90
C LEU A 212 13.39 -7.19 -9.72
N ALA A 213 13.82 -7.43 -8.48
CA ALA A 213 14.97 -8.30 -8.20
C ALA A 213 14.72 -9.72 -8.73
N LEU A 214 13.53 -10.26 -8.53
CA LEU A 214 13.14 -11.58 -9.05
C LEU A 214 13.17 -11.62 -10.59
N ILE A 215 12.64 -10.60 -11.27
CA ILE A 215 12.72 -10.47 -12.74
C ILE A 215 14.18 -10.47 -13.20
N LYS A 216 15.03 -9.66 -12.56
CA LYS A 216 16.42 -9.48 -12.96
C LYS A 216 17.24 -10.74 -12.79
N LEU A 217 17.00 -11.49 -11.71
CA LEU A 217 17.61 -12.79 -11.49
C LEU A 217 17.11 -13.85 -12.49
N TRP A 218 15.83 -13.82 -12.84
CA TRP A 218 15.26 -14.69 -13.88
C TRP A 218 15.90 -14.43 -15.25
N GLU A 219 16.02 -13.16 -15.65
CA GLU A 219 16.70 -12.75 -16.89
C GLU A 219 18.19 -13.13 -16.88
N HIS A 220 18.87 -12.96 -15.74
CA HIS A 220 20.28 -13.32 -15.57
C HIS A 220 20.53 -14.82 -15.81
N ASP A 221 19.58 -15.69 -15.45
CA ASP A 221 19.62 -17.12 -15.73
C ASP A 221 19.25 -17.48 -17.19
N GLY A 222 19.14 -16.46 -18.06
CA GLY A 222 18.87 -16.61 -19.48
C GLY A 222 17.41 -16.94 -19.79
N LYS A 223 16.49 -16.70 -18.85
CA LYS A 223 15.06 -16.96 -19.02
C LYS A 223 14.31 -15.66 -19.31
N THR A 224 13.46 -15.69 -20.32
CA THR A 224 12.67 -14.52 -20.76
C THR A 224 11.17 -14.74 -20.64
N GLU A 225 10.69 -15.98 -20.75
CA GLU A 225 9.27 -16.31 -20.56
C GLU A 225 8.98 -16.57 -19.08
N SER A 226 7.81 -16.15 -18.62
CA SER A 226 7.36 -16.27 -17.23
C SER A 226 6.03 -17.01 -17.17
N PRO A 227 5.80 -17.89 -16.17
CA PRO A 227 4.48 -18.48 -15.92
C PRO A 227 3.45 -17.46 -15.37
N VAL A 228 3.92 -16.29 -14.93
CA VAL A 228 3.12 -15.31 -14.20
C VAL A 228 2.10 -14.65 -15.12
N LYS A 229 0.82 -14.74 -14.74
CA LYS A 229 -0.32 -14.06 -15.38
C LYS A 229 -0.57 -12.69 -14.75
N SER A 230 -0.31 -12.55 -13.45
CA SER A 230 -0.60 -11.32 -12.69
C SER A 230 0.43 -11.04 -11.58
N VAL A 231 0.62 -9.76 -11.27
CA VAL A 231 1.48 -9.31 -10.17
C VAL A 231 0.71 -8.32 -9.32
N LEU A 232 0.78 -8.45 -7.99
CA LEU A 232 0.31 -7.43 -7.05
C LEU A 232 1.49 -6.70 -6.39
N LEU A 233 1.68 -5.44 -6.76
CA LEU A 233 2.62 -4.54 -6.10
C LEU A 233 1.96 -3.92 -4.87
N CYS A 234 2.58 -4.08 -3.71
CA CYS A 234 2.08 -3.56 -2.44
C CYS A 234 3.20 -3.03 -1.55
N TRP A 235 2.82 -2.51 -0.38
CA TRP A 235 3.68 -2.04 0.71
C TRP A 235 4.51 -0.77 0.45
N ASP A 236 5.09 -0.65 -0.73
CA ASP A 236 5.89 0.50 -1.16
C ASP A 236 5.25 1.22 -2.36
N ALA A 237 5.73 2.42 -2.65
CA ALA A 237 5.31 3.14 -3.84
C ALA A 237 5.68 2.36 -5.11
N SER A 238 4.85 2.45 -6.15
CA SER A 238 5.15 1.91 -7.48
C SER A 238 4.88 2.98 -8.54
N SER A 239 5.91 3.30 -9.33
CA SER A 239 5.77 4.24 -10.45
C SER A 239 5.11 3.54 -11.65
N SER A 240 4.53 4.31 -12.57
CA SER A 240 4.08 3.76 -13.86
C SER A 240 5.23 3.14 -14.66
N ALA A 241 6.44 3.69 -14.55
CA ALA A 241 7.63 3.15 -15.22
C ALA A 241 7.94 1.72 -14.76
N ILE A 242 7.94 1.47 -13.44
CA ILE A 242 8.18 0.13 -12.88
C ILE A 242 7.08 -0.84 -13.32
N ARG A 243 5.81 -0.41 -13.25
CA ARG A 243 4.67 -1.25 -13.66
C ARG A 243 4.78 -1.65 -15.13
N ASN A 244 4.96 -0.67 -16.01
CA ASN A 244 5.10 -0.90 -17.46
C ASN A 244 6.32 -1.79 -17.78
N PHE A 245 7.41 -1.68 -17.00
CA PHE A 245 8.56 -2.56 -17.15
C PHE A 245 8.18 -4.01 -16.81
N ILE A 246 7.55 -4.25 -15.66
CA ILE A 246 7.12 -5.60 -15.24
C ILE A 246 6.12 -6.20 -16.24
N GLU A 247 5.09 -5.44 -16.63
CA GLU A 247 4.08 -5.89 -17.60
C GLU A 247 4.73 -6.30 -18.93
N LYS A 248 5.66 -5.50 -19.44
CA LYS A 248 6.33 -5.78 -20.71
C LYS A 248 7.30 -6.96 -20.60
N THR A 249 8.04 -7.08 -19.51
CA THR A 249 9.06 -8.12 -19.35
C THR A 249 8.45 -9.50 -19.13
N TRP A 250 7.37 -9.60 -18.36
CA TRP A 250 6.72 -10.88 -18.05
C TRP A 250 5.42 -11.14 -18.84
N ASP A 251 5.00 -10.22 -19.72
CA ASP A 251 3.71 -10.29 -20.43
C ASP A 251 2.54 -10.58 -19.49
N CYS A 252 2.54 -9.90 -18.34
CA CYS A 252 1.59 -10.11 -17.25
C CYS A 252 0.81 -8.84 -16.92
N ARG A 253 -0.27 -8.96 -16.14
CA ARG A 253 -1.01 -7.79 -15.62
C ARG A 253 -0.41 -7.32 -14.31
N VAL A 254 -0.17 -6.02 -14.15
CA VAL A 254 0.33 -5.48 -12.89
C VAL A 254 -0.74 -4.68 -12.15
N HIS A 255 -1.01 -5.12 -10.94
CA HIS A 255 -1.89 -4.51 -9.98
C HIS A 255 -1.09 -3.79 -8.89
N THR A 256 -1.72 -2.80 -8.28
CA THR A 256 -1.21 -1.98 -7.19
C THR A 256 -2.21 -1.98 -6.05
N HIS A 257 -1.68 -2.12 -4.84
CA HIS A 257 -2.43 -2.01 -3.61
C HIS A 257 -1.83 -0.90 -2.73
N TRP A 258 -2.72 -0.09 -2.16
CA TRP A 258 -2.39 0.82 -1.08
C TRP A 258 -3.04 0.34 0.22
N GLY A 259 -2.26 0.33 1.29
CA GLY A 259 -2.74 0.01 2.63
C GLY A 259 -1.67 0.29 3.66
N MET A 260 -2.04 0.16 4.92
CA MET A 260 -1.15 0.30 6.06
C MET A 260 -1.67 -0.53 7.23
N THR A 261 -0.83 -0.73 8.24
CA THR A 261 -1.27 -1.41 9.46
C THR A 261 -2.46 -0.69 10.09
N GLU A 262 -2.49 0.65 10.06
CA GLU A 262 -3.57 1.46 10.60
C GLU A 262 -4.93 1.24 9.92
N THR A 263 -4.94 0.88 8.64
CA THR A 263 -6.17 0.64 7.85
C THR A 263 -6.66 -0.81 7.94
N GLY A 264 -6.05 -1.65 8.78
CA GLY A 264 -6.31 -3.09 8.81
C GLY A 264 -5.60 -3.85 7.68
N LEU A 265 -4.36 -3.45 7.38
CA LEU A 265 -3.47 -4.03 6.37
C LEU A 265 -3.98 -3.97 4.91
N GLY A 266 -5.21 -3.50 4.68
CA GLY A 266 -5.80 -3.24 3.38
C GLY A 266 -6.28 -1.80 3.23
N GLY A 267 -6.43 -1.29 2.01
CA GLY A 267 -6.99 0.05 1.82
C GLY A 267 -7.59 0.30 0.45
N ALA A 268 -6.85 0.01 -0.62
CA ALA A 268 -7.31 0.18 -1.98
C ALA A 268 -6.58 -0.75 -2.94
N VAL A 269 -7.25 -1.23 -3.98
CA VAL A 269 -6.65 -2.08 -5.03
C VAL A 269 -7.16 -1.69 -6.41
N ASN A 270 -6.30 -1.69 -7.44
CA ASN A 270 -6.75 -1.38 -8.80
C ASN A 270 -7.39 -2.61 -9.48
N CYS A 271 -8.39 -2.35 -10.31
CA CYS A 271 -9.00 -3.36 -11.15
C CYS A 271 -8.28 -3.44 -12.52
N PRO A 272 -8.54 -4.48 -13.33
CA PRO A 272 -7.95 -4.62 -14.67
C PRO A 272 -8.31 -3.50 -15.67
N TYR A 273 -9.35 -2.71 -15.37
CA TYR A 273 -9.92 -1.71 -16.29
C TYR A 273 -9.44 -0.28 -16.01
N SER A 274 -8.65 -0.10 -14.94
CA SER A 274 -8.21 1.24 -14.56
C SER A 274 -6.91 1.26 -13.77
N ASN A 275 -6.18 2.36 -13.94
CA ASN A 275 -5.01 2.68 -13.13
C ASN A 275 -5.35 3.20 -11.73
N GLY A 276 -6.61 3.54 -11.45
CA GLY A 276 -7.06 3.95 -10.11
C GLY A 276 -7.34 2.77 -9.19
N MET A 277 -7.05 2.92 -7.90
CA MET A 277 -7.29 1.88 -6.89
C MET A 277 -8.65 2.09 -6.21
N HIS A 278 -9.56 1.13 -6.34
CA HIS A 278 -10.84 1.17 -5.63
C HIS A 278 -10.61 1.06 -4.13
N LEU A 279 -11.15 2.01 -3.37
CA LEU A 279 -11.03 2.06 -1.91
C LEU A 279 -11.87 0.97 -1.25
N ARG A 280 -11.44 0.45 -0.10
CA ARG A 280 -12.19 -0.47 0.78
C ARG A 280 -13.23 0.32 1.60
N GLU A 281 -14.19 0.91 0.92
CA GLU A 281 -15.08 1.96 1.47
C GLU A 281 -16.05 1.49 2.55
N THR A 282 -16.20 0.18 2.79
CA THR A 282 -16.94 -0.37 3.93
C THR A 282 -16.14 -0.39 5.22
N ASN A 283 -14.83 -0.60 5.14
CA ASN A 283 -14.00 -0.70 6.34
C ASN A 283 -13.23 0.60 6.61
N ILE A 284 -13.02 1.44 5.59
CA ILE A 284 -12.37 2.74 5.75
C ILE A 284 -13.10 3.85 5.03
N TYR A 285 -13.20 5.00 5.70
CA TYR A 285 -13.58 6.26 5.11
C TYR A 285 -12.32 7.08 4.83
N VAL A 286 -12.15 7.50 3.57
CA VAL A 286 -11.00 8.28 3.12
C VAL A 286 -11.40 9.71 2.79
N GLU A 287 -10.67 10.65 3.37
CA GLU A 287 -10.68 12.07 3.08
C GLU A 287 -9.34 12.49 2.45
N ILE A 288 -9.38 13.53 1.63
CA ILE A 288 -8.18 14.24 1.19
C ILE A 288 -8.20 15.61 1.86
N THR A 289 -7.18 15.93 2.65
CA THR A 289 -7.12 17.18 3.41
C THR A 289 -5.88 17.97 3.07
N ASP A 290 -5.97 19.28 3.17
CA ASP A 290 -4.80 20.14 3.12
C ASP A 290 -3.88 19.81 4.33
N PRO A 291 -2.59 19.52 4.09
CA PRO A 291 -1.71 19.03 5.15
C PRO A 291 -1.39 20.10 6.21
N GLU A 292 -1.47 21.38 5.86
CA GLU A 292 -1.15 22.51 6.75
C GLU A 292 -2.39 22.93 7.56
N THR A 293 -3.48 23.24 6.86
CA THR A 293 -4.73 23.77 7.44
C THR A 293 -5.64 22.67 7.99
N GLY A 294 -5.57 21.46 7.43
CA GLY A 294 -6.49 20.36 7.75
C GLY A 294 -7.86 20.45 7.09
N SER A 295 -8.07 21.44 6.21
CA SER A 295 -9.32 21.62 5.49
C SER A 295 -9.57 20.45 4.52
N LEU A 296 -10.82 20.01 4.40
CA LEU A 296 -11.21 19.01 3.40
C LEU A 296 -11.05 19.59 1.98
N LEU A 297 -10.44 18.82 1.08
CA LEU A 297 -10.26 19.16 -0.32
C LEU A 297 -11.26 18.41 -1.20
N PRO A 298 -11.71 19.01 -2.32
CA PRO A 298 -12.60 18.34 -3.26
C PRO A 298 -11.90 17.17 -3.98
N ASP A 299 -12.70 16.19 -4.42
CA ASP A 299 -12.19 15.10 -5.26
C ASP A 299 -11.48 15.65 -6.51
N GLY A 300 -10.32 15.08 -6.83
CA GLY A 300 -9.42 15.56 -7.89
C GLY A 300 -8.26 16.42 -7.40
N GLU A 301 -8.39 17.07 -6.24
CA GLU A 301 -7.30 17.84 -5.64
C GLU A 301 -6.37 16.96 -4.80
N ARG A 302 -5.08 17.29 -4.84
CA ARG A 302 -4.02 16.54 -4.17
C ARG A 302 -3.80 17.07 -2.76
N GLY A 303 -3.80 16.16 -1.78
CA GLY A 303 -3.57 16.48 -0.38
C GLY A 303 -3.27 15.24 0.46
N GLU A 304 -3.18 15.43 1.77
CA GLU A 304 -2.95 14.34 2.71
C GLU A 304 -4.14 13.39 2.77
N ILE A 305 -3.88 12.10 2.64
CA ILE A 305 -4.86 11.04 2.87
C ILE A 305 -5.12 10.97 4.37
N VAL A 306 -6.36 11.19 4.78
CA VAL A 306 -6.84 11.03 6.15
C VAL A 306 -7.85 9.89 6.19
N VAL A 307 -7.71 9.00 7.16
CA VAL A 307 -8.50 7.77 7.26
C VAL A 307 -9.31 7.73 8.54
N THR A 308 -10.55 7.27 8.42
CA THR A 308 -11.33 6.77 9.56
C THR A 308 -11.67 5.30 9.35
N THR A 309 -11.39 4.44 10.32
CA THR A 309 -11.74 3.02 10.26
C THR A 309 -13.18 2.83 10.71
N LEU A 310 -14.01 2.23 9.86
CA LEU A 310 -15.46 2.14 10.04
C LEU A 310 -15.92 0.87 10.76
N SER A 311 -15.16 -0.23 10.67
CA SER A 311 -15.55 -1.52 11.26
C SER A 311 -14.80 -1.87 12.55
N ARG A 312 -13.62 -1.26 12.75
CA ARG A 312 -12.73 -1.61 13.87
C ARG A 312 -13.35 -1.28 15.23
N LYS A 313 -13.24 -2.21 16.18
CA LYS A 313 -13.75 -2.12 17.55
C LYS A 313 -12.63 -2.13 18.59
N GLY A 314 -11.54 -2.85 18.34
CA GLY A 314 -10.43 -2.90 19.28
C GLY A 314 -9.74 -1.55 19.42
N MET A 315 -9.35 -0.98 18.28
CA MET A 315 -8.68 0.31 18.20
C MET A 315 -9.17 1.09 16.97
N PRO A 316 -10.38 1.68 17.02
CA PRO A 316 -10.86 2.55 15.96
C PRO A 316 -9.92 3.74 15.80
N LEU A 317 -9.62 4.13 14.56
CA LEU A 317 -8.86 5.32 14.25
C LEU A 317 -9.78 6.32 13.56
N ILE A 318 -9.93 7.51 14.11
CA ILE A 318 -10.83 8.56 13.63
C ILE A 318 -9.99 9.75 13.15
N ARG A 319 -10.19 10.12 11.88
CA ARG A 319 -9.47 11.16 11.16
C ARG A 319 -7.94 11.07 11.34
N TYR A 320 -7.42 9.86 11.18
CA TYR A 320 -6.00 9.56 11.30
C TYR A 320 -5.21 10.07 10.10
N ARG A 321 -4.19 10.88 10.38
CA ARG A 321 -3.23 11.42 9.42
C ARG A 321 -2.23 10.35 9.01
N THR A 322 -2.33 9.92 7.76
CA THR A 322 -1.46 8.86 7.23
C THR A 322 -0.04 9.37 6.92
N GLY A 323 0.10 10.66 6.62
CA GLY A 323 1.29 11.25 6.02
C GLY A 323 1.60 10.75 4.60
N ASP A 324 0.66 10.02 3.97
CA ASP A 324 0.64 9.74 2.54
C ASP A 324 -0.17 10.84 1.83
N GLU A 325 0.21 11.21 0.62
CA GLU A 325 -0.42 12.27 -0.18
C GLU A 325 -0.84 11.73 -1.55
N SER A 326 -2.11 11.97 -1.92
CA SER A 326 -2.72 11.56 -3.19
C SER A 326 -4.00 12.37 -3.45
N HIS A 327 -4.85 11.90 -4.36
CA HIS A 327 -6.18 12.45 -4.61
C HIS A 327 -7.18 11.34 -4.95
N ILE A 328 -8.47 11.62 -4.72
CA ILE A 328 -9.56 10.80 -5.25
C ILE A 328 -9.77 11.14 -6.73
N MET A 329 -9.87 10.11 -7.57
CA MET A 329 -10.11 10.27 -9.00
C MET A 329 -11.59 10.59 -9.25
N THR A 330 -11.84 11.57 -10.12
CA THR A 330 -13.18 12.09 -10.44
C THR A 330 -13.90 11.33 -11.56
N ASN A 331 -13.16 10.63 -12.41
CA ASN A 331 -13.75 9.87 -13.51
C ASN A 331 -14.45 8.60 -12.98
N ALA A 332 -15.42 8.06 -13.72
CA ALA A 332 -15.92 6.72 -13.45
C ALA A 332 -14.90 5.65 -13.87
N CYS A 333 -14.98 4.47 -13.28
CA CYS A 333 -14.21 3.32 -13.73
C CYS A 333 -15.02 2.54 -14.77
N PRO A 334 -14.42 2.02 -15.86
CA PRO A 334 -15.12 1.16 -16.82
C PRO A 334 -15.59 -0.19 -16.24
N CYS A 335 -15.23 -0.52 -14.99
CA CYS A 335 -15.69 -1.72 -14.31
C CYS A 335 -17.08 -1.60 -13.67
N ASP A 336 -17.72 -0.44 -13.78
CA ASP A 336 -19.03 -0.13 -13.17
C ASP A 336 -19.08 -0.23 -11.63
N SER A 337 -17.93 -0.39 -10.96
CA SER A 337 -17.86 -0.32 -9.49
C SER A 337 -18.24 1.08 -9.01
N PRO A 338 -19.13 1.19 -8.00
CA PRO A 338 -19.56 2.48 -7.46
C PRO A 338 -18.56 3.08 -6.46
N LEU A 339 -17.50 2.34 -6.11
CA LEU A 339 -16.51 2.79 -5.13
C LEU A 339 -15.59 3.85 -5.70
N ARG A 340 -15.27 4.84 -4.87
CA ARG A 340 -14.28 5.87 -5.18
C ARG A 340 -12.92 5.23 -5.42
N ARG A 341 -12.12 5.90 -6.25
CA ARG A 341 -10.78 5.44 -6.62
C ARG A 341 -9.72 6.39 -6.13
N LEU A 342 -8.73 5.86 -5.42
CA LEU A 342 -7.52 6.58 -5.05
C LEU A 342 -6.51 6.56 -6.20
N SER A 343 -5.87 7.69 -6.47
CA SER A 343 -4.79 7.74 -7.46
C SER A 343 -3.59 6.89 -6.99
N PRO A 344 -2.96 6.09 -7.87
CA PRO A 344 -1.78 5.29 -7.52
C PRO A 344 -0.52 6.14 -7.29
N ASN A 345 -0.58 7.43 -7.63
CA ASN A 345 0.54 8.37 -7.49
C ASN A 345 0.65 8.89 -6.05
N ILE A 346 0.90 7.96 -5.12
CA ILE A 346 1.02 8.21 -3.68
C ILE A 346 2.46 8.58 -3.36
N ARG A 347 2.64 9.66 -2.59
CA ARG A 347 3.95 10.06 -2.06
C ARG A 347 3.88 10.28 -0.55
N ARG A 348 5.03 10.30 0.12
CA ARG A 348 5.12 10.69 1.53
C ARG A 348 5.25 12.21 1.64
N ILE A 349 4.52 12.80 2.57
CA ILE A 349 4.70 14.20 2.93
C ILE A 349 6.06 14.33 3.62
N ALA A 350 6.93 15.21 3.12
CA ALA A 350 8.21 15.52 3.73
C ALA A 350 7.98 16.24 5.07
N LYS A 351 8.63 15.78 6.14
CA LYS A 351 8.41 16.27 7.51
C LYS A 351 9.30 17.45 7.93
N SER A 352 10.30 17.85 7.14
CA SER A 352 11.26 18.87 7.56
C SER A 352 11.10 20.18 6.79
N LYS A 353 11.10 21.31 7.52
CA LYS A 353 11.19 22.67 6.98
C LYS A 353 12.49 22.90 6.19
N ASP A 354 13.50 22.06 6.43
CA ASP A 354 14.82 22.11 5.78
C ASP A 354 14.88 21.20 4.54
N THR A 355 13.76 20.56 4.15
CA THR A 355 13.72 19.74 2.95
C THR A 355 13.63 20.63 1.71
N PRO A 356 14.57 20.54 0.76
CA PRO A 356 14.51 21.36 -0.45
C PRO A 356 13.25 21.07 -1.27
N TYR A 357 12.72 22.09 -1.95
CA TYR A 357 11.53 21.95 -2.81
C TYR A 357 11.67 20.84 -3.86
N TRP A 358 12.90 20.60 -4.36
CA TRP A 358 13.15 19.57 -5.35
C TRP A 358 13.04 18.14 -4.80
N PHE A 359 13.10 17.95 -3.48
CA PHE A 359 13.10 16.63 -2.84
C PHE A 359 11.85 15.81 -3.19
N GLN A 360 10.74 16.48 -3.50
CA GLN A 360 9.52 15.83 -3.96
C GLN A 360 9.68 15.05 -5.30
N TYR A 361 10.72 15.37 -6.09
CA TYR A 361 11.01 14.72 -7.36
C TYR A 361 11.99 13.55 -7.22
N ILE A 362 12.80 13.54 -6.15
CA ILE A 362 13.72 12.44 -5.86
C ILE A 362 13.00 11.49 -4.88
N THR A 363 12.46 10.41 -5.43
CA THR A 363 11.80 9.35 -4.64
C THR A 363 12.48 8.01 -4.91
N PRO A 364 12.36 7.02 -4.02
CA PRO A 364 12.90 5.68 -4.27
C PRO A 364 12.46 5.11 -5.63
N THR A 365 11.19 5.28 -5.99
CA THR A 365 10.66 4.81 -7.29
C THR A 365 11.18 5.58 -8.50
N ALA A 366 11.56 6.85 -8.32
CA ALA A 366 12.17 7.64 -9.39
C ALA A 366 13.62 7.18 -9.63
N ILE A 367 14.36 6.90 -8.55
CA ILE A 367 15.70 6.30 -8.61
C ILE A 367 15.61 4.92 -9.27
N ASP A 368 14.73 4.04 -8.81
CA ASP A 368 14.53 2.72 -9.43
C ASP A 368 14.29 2.84 -10.94
N GLY A 369 13.45 3.80 -11.35
CA GLY A 369 13.17 4.08 -12.76
C GLY A 369 14.40 4.44 -13.60
N GLN A 370 15.38 5.13 -13.02
CA GLN A 370 16.66 5.40 -13.70
C GLN A 370 17.54 4.16 -13.79
N LEU A 371 17.43 3.25 -12.82
CA LEU A 371 18.31 2.08 -12.69
C LEU A 371 17.75 0.83 -13.37
N LEU A 372 16.51 0.84 -13.88
CA LEU A 372 15.88 -0.31 -14.56
C LEU A 372 16.72 -0.86 -15.73
N SER A 373 17.48 -0.01 -16.42
CA SER A 373 18.33 -0.41 -17.55
C SER A 373 19.69 -0.96 -17.14
N ILE A 374 20.07 -0.84 -15.88
CA ILE A 374 21.36 -1.34 -15.40
C ILE A 374 21.31 -2.87 -15.29
N PRO A 375 22.21 -3.60 -15.94
CA PRO A 375 22.31 -5.04 -15.78
C PRO A 375 22.61 -5.41 -14.32
N ASN A 376 22.09 -6.53 -13.86
CA ASN A 376 22.35 -7.08 -12.51
C ASN A 376 21.91 -6.19 -11.33
N PHE A 377 21.21 -5.07 -11.57
CA PHE A 377 20.60 -4.27 -10.51
C PHE A 377 19.47 -5.04 -9.82
N LEU A 378 19.51 -5.11 -8.48
CA LEU A 378 18.48 -5.76 -7.69
C LEU A 378 17.66 -4.74 -6.89
N ALA A 379 18.35 -3.83 -6.19
CA ALA A 379 17.70 -2.90 -5.28
C ALA A 379 18.58 -1.68 -4.99
N GLN A 380 17.96 -0.65 -4.40
CA GLN A 380 18.69 0.49 -3.87
C GLN A 380 18.11 0.98 -2.55
N GLN A 381 19.00 1.55 -1.74
CA GLN A 381 18.69 2.45 -0.65
C GLN A 381 19.25 3.83 -0.97
N ALA A 382 18.52 4.87 -0.58
CA ALA A 382 18.97 6.24 -0.78
C ALA A 382 18.78 7.07 0.49
N GLN A 383 19.74 7.95 0.73
CA GLN A 383 19.74 8.90 1.83
C GLN A 383 20.17 10.28 1.29
N TYR A 384 19.52 11.33 1.78
CA TYR A 384 19.85 12.70 1.45
C TYR A 384 20.42 13.40 2.68
N ARG A 385 21.61 13.99 2.54
CA ARG A 385 22.22 14.87 3.54
C ARG A 385 22.00 16.31 3.12
N VAL A 386 21.50 17.15 4.03
CA VAL A 386 21.31 18.60 3.76
C VAL A 386 22.67 19.30 3.72
N ALA A 387 23.59 18.91 4.60
CA ALA A 387 24.95 19.43 4.67
C ALA A 387 25.95 18.29 4.92
N PRO A 388 26.84 17.95 3.96
CA PRO A 388 26.92 18.49 2.60
C PRO A 388 25.67 18.11 1.77
N ASN A 389 25.32 18.93 0.76
CA ASN A 389 24.17 18.70 -0.13
C ASN A 389 24.40 17.46 -1.00
N THR A 390 24.17 16.27 -0.46
CA THR A 390 24.60 15.00 -1.05
C THR A 390 23.46 13.98 -1.04
N LEU A 391 23.21 13.35 -2.19
CA LEU A 391 22.36 12.19 -2.35
C LEU A 391 23.24 10.94 -2.39
N GLU A 392 23.23 10.17 -1.31
CA GLU A 392 23.92 8.88 -1.19
C GLU A 392 22.97 7.77 -1.64
N VAL A 393 23.39 6.98 -2.62
CA VAL A 393 22.62 5.84 -3.14
C VAL A 393 23.47 4.58 -3.06
N THR A 394 23.03 3.63 -2.24
CA THR A 394 23.61 2.29 -2.11
C THR A 394 22.86 1.34 -3.01
N VAL A 395 23.57 0.59 -3.85
CA VAL A 395 22.97 -0.31 -4.86
C VAL A 395 23.33 -1.77 -4.62
N ASP A 396 22.33 -2.62 -4.45
CA ASP A 396 22.49 -4.08 -4.35
C ASP A 396 22.45 -4.69 -5.76
N MET A 397 23.34 -5.65 -6.02
CA MET A 397 23.54 -6.22 -7.35
C MET A 397 23.70 -7.76 -7.28
N SER A 398 23.35 -8.49 -8.35
CA SER A 398 23.53 -9.95 -8.44
C SER A 398 24.97 -10.40 -8.78
N GLY A 399 25.94 -9.48 -8.69
CA GLY A 399 27.35 -9.70 -9.02
C GLY A 399 28.23 -8.52 -8.58
N ASP A 400 29.48 -8.46 -9.05
CA ASP A 400 30.40 -7.37 -8.70
C ASP A 400 29.87 -6.00 -9.19
N SER A 401 29.43 -5.18 -8.24
CA SER A 401 28.88 -3.85 -8.48
C SER A 401 29.89 -2.85 -9.04
N SER A 402 31.20 -3.08 -8.81
CA SER A 402 32.27 -2.10 -9.04
C SER A 402 32.31 -1.60 -10.49
N GLN A 403 31.94 -2.47 -11.45
CA GLN A 403 31.96 -2.14 -12.87
C GLN A 403 30.81 -1.21 -13.30
N HIS A 404 29.72 -1.16 -12.52
CA HIS A 404 28.52 -0.41 -12.88
C HIS A 404 28.36 0.90 -12.09
N LEU A 405 29.08 1.07 -10.97
CA LEU A 405 28.94 2.25 -10.11
C LEU A 405 29.15 3.58 -10.84
N SER A 406 30.10 3.66 -11.78
CA SER A 406 30.35 4.88 -12.57
C SER A 406 29.16 5.23 -13.46
N SER A 407 28.59 4.25 -14.16
CA SER A 407 27.41 4.44 -15.03
C SER A 407 26.16 4.78 -14.22
N ILE A 408 25.97 4.13 -13.07
CA ILE A 408 24.89 4.42 -12.13
C ILE A 408 24.99 5.88 -11.66
N LYS A 409 26.18 6.30 -11.24
CA LYS A 409 26.45 7.67 -10.82
C LYS A 409 26.13 8.66 -11.92
N GLU A 410 26.53 8.39 -13.16
CA GLU A 410 26.23 9.25 -14.30
C GLU A 410 24.73 9.40 -14.56
N LEU A 411 23.97 8.29 -14.55
CA LEU A 411 22.51 8.32 -14.71
C LEU A 411 21.84 9.16 -13.62
N LEU A 412 22.26 8.98 -12.37
CA LEU A 412 21.70 9.71 -11.24
C LEU A 412 22.10 11.18 -11.24
N CYS A 413 23.34 11.53 -11.62
CA CYS A 413 23.75 12.91 -11.85
C CYS A 413 22.89 13.57 -12.93
N ASN A 414 22.65 12.88 -14.05
CA ASN A 414 21.80 13.39 -15.13
C ASN A 414 20.36 13.58 -14.65
N PHE A 415 19.85 12.66 -13.84
CA PHE A 415 18.51 12.74 -13.24
C PHE A 415 18.34 13.96 -12.31
N VAL A 416 19.35 14.30 -11.51
CA VAL A 416 19.27 15.42 -10.56
C VAL A 416 19.76 16.76 -11.13
N SER A 417 20.57 16.76 -12.19
CA SER A 417 21.15 17.98 -12.78
C SER A 417 20.14 19.07 -13.20
N PRO A 418 18.88 18.76 -13.62
CA PRO A 418 17.90 19.79 -13.93
C PRO A 418 17.34 20.48 -12.69
N LEU A 419 17.59 19.96 -11.48
CA LEU A 419 17.08 20.50 -10.24
C LEU A 419 17.91 21.72 -9.83
N HIS A 420 17.22 22.80 -9.44
CA HIS A 420 17.89 23.96 -8.85
C HIS A 420 18.53 23.56 -7.50
N ILE A 421 19.85 23.75 -7.36
CA ILE A 421 20.64 23.26 -6.21
C ILE A 421 20.67 21.72 -6.17
N ALA A 422 20.99 21.10 -7.31
CA ALA A 422 21.15 19.65 -7.42
C ALA A 422 22.17 19.12 -6.39
N PRO A 423 21.85 18.01 -5.69
CA PRO A 423 22.78 17.40 -4.77
C PRO A 423 23.94 16.72 -5.51
N ASP A 424 25.10 16.68 -4.86
CA ASP A 424 26.18 15.79 -5.28
C ASP A 424 25.73 14.34 -5.14
N VAL A 425 26.01 13.49 -6.12
CA VAL A 425 25.63 12.07 -6.07
C VAL A 425 26.82 11.22 -5.62
N LEU A 426 26.61 10.47 -4.55
CA LEU A 426 27.52 9.42 -4.09
C LEU A 426 26.87 8.06 -4.33
N CYS A 427 27.52 7.20 -5.10
CA CYS A 427 27.05 5.84 -5.33
C CYS A 427 27.95 4.86 -4.59
N LEU A 428 27.35 4.03 -3.74
CA LEU A 428 28.04 3.09 -2.87
C LEU A 428 27.66 1.66 -3.26
N PRO A 429 28.62 0.70 -3.17
CA PRO A 429 28.28 -0.70 -3.32
C PRO A 429 27.39 -1.14 -2.16
N GLY A 430 26.29 -1.82 -2.49
CA GLY A 430 25.44 -2.52 -1.53
C GLY A 430 25.84 -3.98 -1.38
N ARG A 431 24.84 -4.83 -1.14
CA ARG A 431 25.00 -6.27 -0.99
C ARG A 431 25.22 -6.94 -2.34
N ASN A 432 25.96 -8.05 -2.28
CA ASN A 432 26.24 -8.95 -3.40
C ASN A 432 26.03 -10.43 -3.02
N ASP A 433 25.41 -10.70 -1.87
CA ASP A 433 25.28 -12.02 -1.27
C ASP A 433 23.93 -12.70 -1.58
N GLY A 434 23.21 -12.19 -2.58
CA GLY A 434 21.88 -12.70 -2.93
C GLY A 434 20.75 -12.18 -2.04
N LYS A 435 21.03 -11.25 -1.12
CA LYS A 435 20.01 -10.50 -0.38
C LYS A 435 19.94 -9.04 -0.78
N ILE A 436 18.76 -8.44 -0.66
CA ILE A 436 18.52 -7.02 -0.90
C ILE A 436 18.35 -6.25 0.42
N SER A 437 18.86 -5.03 0.46
CA SER A 437 18.93 -4.17 1.65
C SER A 437 17.67 -3.33 1.83
N ILE A 438 16.48 -3.83 1.50
CA ILE A 438 15.29 -2.97 1.41
C ILE A 438 14.33 -3.19 2.56
N GLY A 439 14.23 -4.44 3.03
CA GLY A 439 13.31 -4.82 4.08
C GLY A 439 11.85 -4.53 3.73
N PHE A 440 10.99 -4.82 4.71
CA PHE A 440 9.58 -4.47 4.66
C PHE A 440 9.29 -3.17 5.41
N ALA A 441 10.14 -2.16 5.25
CA ALA A 441 9.78 -0.79 5.60
C ALA A 441 9.35 -0.04 4.34
N LYS A 442 8.37 0.87 4.42
CA LYS A 442 8.12 1.83 3.33
C LYS A 442 9.44 2.53 3.02
N ARG A 443 9.99 2.37 1.82
CA ARG A 443 11.26 3.00 1.45
C ARG A 443 11.09 4.50 1.52
N LYS A 444 12.03 5.14 2.20
CA LYS A 444 12.08 6.59 2.33
C LYS A 444 13.52 7.02 2.14
N ILE A 445 13.67 8.15 1.50
CA ILE A 445 14.94 8.87 1.53
C ILE A 445 14.93 9.62 2.85
N CYS A 446 15.81 9.23 3.76
CA CYS A 446 16.01 9.95 5.01
C CYS A 446 16.70 11.28 4.70
N VAL A 447 16.23 12.36 5.34
CA VAL A 447 16.88 13.67 5.29
C VAL A 447 17.67 13.80 6.58
N GLU A 448 19.00 13.87 6.48
CA GLU A 448 19.93 14.07 7.61
C GLU A 448 20.55 15.46 7.62
#